data_AF-A0A1G9T5M0-F1
#
_entry.id   AF-A0A1G9T5M0-F1
#
_cell.length_a   1.000
_cell.length_b   1.000
_cell.length_c   1.000
_cell.angle_alpha   90.00
_cell.angle_beta   90.00
_cell.angle_gamma   90.00
#
_symmetry.space_group_name_H-M   'P 1'
#
loop_
_entity.id
_entity.type
_entity.pdbx_description
1 polymer ?
#
loop_
_entity_poly.entity_id
_entity_poly.type
_entity_poly.pdbx_seq_one_letter_code
_entity_poly.pdbx_strand_id
1 'polypeptide(L)'
;MHIEIELKTNKEDSSITCFPIMLKGLEEAMNDTYLDLGTPYRPIAIDNFVNIEKNEFPEITEKTTISISLKPADDGPSFGLSNPELVCCKAKNVGKDFINQDGKLEDHWKKIFNYKKKWVQNTPDGTLYISPNKKHKCVIKTKEALKRNYISYSIMFSMLFENSKGEKRKYYFNLDPLVKISSRG
;
A
#
# COMPACT_ATOMS: atom_id res chain seq x y z
N MET A 1 7.87 -12.09 15.67
CA MET A 1 7.77 -10.65 15.38
C MET A 1 7.52 -10.40 13.90
N HIS A 2 6.43 -9.69 13.60
CA HIS A 2 6.05 -9.25 12.26
C HIS A 2 5.37 -7.89 12.34
N ILE A 3 5.23 -7.21 11.20
CA ILE A 3 4.34 -6.05 11.07
C ILE A 3 3.17 -6.47 10.20
N GLU A 4 1.98 -6.01 10.56
CA GLU A 4 0.78 -6.26 9.78
C GLU A 4 0.39 -5.02 9.01
N ILE A 5 0.13 -5.20 7.71
CA ILE A 5 -0.64 -4.24 6.94
C ILE A 5 -2.09 -4.70 6.97
N GLU A 6 -2.97 -3.88 7.52
CA GLU A 6 -4.40 -4.16 7.59
C GLU A 6 -5.14 -3.48 6.45
N LEU A 7 -5.92 -4.25 5.70
CA LEU A 7 -6.89 -3.76 4.73
C LEU A 7 -8.29 -3.98 5.26
N LYS A 8 -9.05 -2.90 5.48
CA LYS A 8 -10.45 -2.97 5.92
C LYS A 8 -11.41 -2.42 4.85
N THR A 9 -12.44 -3.21 4.54
CA THR A 9 -13.57 -2.84 3.66
C THR A 9 -14.90 -2.86 4.43
N ASN A 10 -15.81 -1.93 4.14
CA ASN A 10 -17.12 -1.81 4.82
C ASN A 10 -18.28 -2.55 4.12
N LYS A 11 -18.01 -3.57 3.30
CA LYS A 11 -19.06 -4.41 2.72
C LYS A 11 -19.70 -5.30 3.80
N GLU A 12 -20.87 -5.88 3.53
CA GLU A 12 -21.70 -6.63 4.50
C GLU A 12 -20.98 -7.74 5.30
N ASP A 13 -19.79 -8.17 4.86
CA ASP A 13 -18.79 -8.82 5.70
C ASP A 13 -17.55 -7.92 5.82
N SER A 14 -17.30 -7.40 7.02
CA SER A 14 -16.13 -6.58 7.32
C SER A 14 -14.85 -7.44 7.30
N SER A 15 -14.39 -7.85 6.12
CA SER A 15 -13.15 -8.59 5.98
C SER A 15 -11.98 -7.66 6.31
N ILE A 16 -11.26 -7.99 7.37
CA ILE A 16 -9.91 -7.49 7.62
C ILE A 16 -8.98 -8.50 6.97
N THR A 17 -8.11 -8.02 6.07
CA THR A 17 -7.02 -8.84 5.54
C THR A 17 -5.71 -8.29 6.11
N CYS A 18 -4.94 -9.18 6.75
CA CYS A 18 -3.63 -8.86 7.27
C CYS A 18 -2.56 -9.41 6.33
N PHE A 19 -1.48 -8.63 6.17
CA PHE A 19 -0.27 -9.05 5.47
C PHE A 19 0.89 -9.04 6.47
N PRO A 20 1.16 -10.16 7.15
CA PRO A 20 2.31 -10.30 8.04
C PRO A 20 3.62 -10.18 7.25
N ILE A 21 4.47 -9.24 7.66
CA ILE A 21 5.82 -9.03 7.13
C ILE A 21 6.83 -9.74 8.04
N MET A 22 7.55 -10.71 7.48
CA MET A 22 8.57 -11.51 8.17
C MET A 22 9.84 -10.68 8.41
N LEU A 23 9.85 -9.88 9.49
CA LEU A 23 10.92 -8.92 9.77
C LEU A 23 12.30 -9.55 9.93
N LYS A 24 12.38 -10.73 10.55
CA LYS A 24 13.66 -11.43 10.73
C LYS A 24 14.32 -11.77 9.38
N GLY A 25 13.55 -12.33 8.44
CA GLY A 25 14.07 -12.66 7.11
C GLY A 25 14.42 -11.42 6.30
N LEU A 26 13.64 -10.34 6.47
CA LEU A 26 13.96 -9.06 5.84
C LEU A 26 15.24 -8.43 6.42
N GLU A 27 15.43 -8.49 7.73
CA GLU A 27 16.64 -8.02 8.43
C GLU A 27 17.89 -8.80 7.99
N GLU A 28 17.81 -10.13 7.93
CA GLU A 28 18.88 -10.99 7.40
C GLU A 28 19.23 -10.60 5.96
N ALA A 29 18.22 -10.49 5.09
CA ALA A 29 18.43 -10.11 3.69
C ALA A 29 19.02 -8.69 3.55
N MET A 30 18.62 -7.74 4.40
CA MET A 30 19.19 -6.38 4.40
C MET A 30 20.65 -6.32 4.87
N ASN A 31 21.06 -7.23 5.75
CA ASN A 31 22.45 -7.32 6.21
C ASN A 31 23.35 -8.03 5.20
N ASP A 32 22.86 -9.11 4.60
CA ASP A 32 23.69 -10.04 3.84
C ASP A 32 23.58 -9.86 2.32
N THR A 33 22.64 -9.03 1.85
CA THR A 33 22.41 -8.83 0.40
C THR A 33 22.16 -7.37 0.03
N TYR A 34 22.38 -7.05 -1.24
CA TYR A 34 21.98 -5.77 -1.81
C TYR A 34 20.58 -5.88 -2.42
N LEU A 35 19.54 -5.55 -1.66
CA LEU A 35 18.15 -5.65 -2.10
C LEU A 35 17.75 -4.51 -3.05
N ASP A 36 18.06 -3.26 -2.69
CA ASP A 36 18.02 -2.07 -3.54
C ASP A 36 18.54 -0.85 -2.74
N LEU A 37 18.53 0.36 -3.31
CA LEU A 37 18.83 1.63 -2.65
C LEU A 37 17.88 1.95 -1.48
N GLY A 38 16.63 1.46 -1.53
CA GLY A 38 15.60 1.66 -0.50
C GLY A 38 15.24 3.11 -0.25
N THR A 39 15.14 3.90 -1.32
CA THR A 39 14.75 5.33 -1.28
C THR A 39 13.25 5.48 -1.62
N PRO A 40 12.62 6.65 -1.40
CA PRO A 40 11.22 6.85 -1.81
C PRO A 40 10.98 6.61 -3.31
N TYR A 41 11.97 6.94 -4.14
CA TYR A 41 11.90 6.77 -5.60
C TYR A 41 12.20 5.34 -6.04
N ARG A 42 12.96 4.59 -5.23
CA ARG A 42 13.35 3.21 -5.49
C ARG A 42 13.26 2.39 -4.19
N PRO A 43 12.03 2.10 -3.73
CA PRO A 43 11.80 1.34 -2.50
C PRO A 43 12.15 -0.13 -2.71
N ILE A 44 12.50 -0.83 -1.64
CA ILE A 44 12.76 -2.27 -1.66
C ILE A 44 11.42 -3.00 -1.76
N ALA A 45 11.25 -3.86 -2.77
CA ALA A 45 10.08 -4.73 -2.89
C ALA A 45 10.17 -5.86 -1.86
N ILE A 46 9.11 -6.07 -1.08
CA ILE A 46 9.11 -7.03 0.04
C ILE A 46 8.13 -8.18 -0.12
N ASP A 47 7.57 -8.39 -1.30
CA ASP A 47 6.55 -9.41 -1.57
C ASP A 47 7.01 -10.82 -1.13
N ASN A 48 8.30 -11.13 -1.28
CA ASN A 48 8.91 -12.39 -0.83
C ASN A 48 8.99 -12.57 0.70
N PHE A 49 8.79 -11.50 1.46
CA PHE A 49 8.83 -11.49 2.92
C PHE A 49 7.43 -11.35 3.53
N VAL A 50 6.38 -11.43 2.71
CA VAL A 50 4.99 -11.31 3.16
C VAL A 50 4.29 -12.66 3.05
N ASN A 51 3.69 -13.10 4.16
CA ASN A 51 2.82 -14.26 4.16
C ASN A 51 1.41 -13.83 3.75
N ILE A 52 0.85 -14.47 2.73
CA ILE A 52 -0.51 -14.21 2.27
C ILE A 52 -1.39 -15.37 2.75
N GLU A 53 -2.17 -15.17 3.82
CA GLU A 53 -3.04 -16.21 4.38
C GLU A 53 -4.27 -16.52 3.50
N LYS A 54 -4.64 -15.61 2.60
CA LYS A 54 -5.72 -15.78 1.62
C LYS A 54 -5.22 -15.38 0.25
N ASN A 55 -5.21 -16.33 -0.69
CA ASN A 55 -4.75 -16.16 -2.09
C ASN A 55 -5.51 -15.08 -2.91
N GLU A 56 -6.43 -14.33 -2.31
CA GLU A 56 -7.24 -13.34 -2.99
C GLU A 56 -7.39 -12.08 -2.13
N PHE A 57 -6.99 -10.93 -2.70
CA PHE A 57 -7.35 -9.62 -2.16
C PHE A 57 -8.87 -9.42 -2.26
N PRO A 58 -9.51 -8.78 -1.26
CA PRO A 58 -10.95 -8.59 -1.27
C PRO A 58 -11.38 -7.76 -2.48
N GLU A 59 -12.43 -8.20 -3.16
CA GLU A 59 -13.05 -7.44 -4.25
C GLU A 59 -13.62 -6.13 -3.69
N ILE A 60 -13.04 -5.00 -4.12
CA ILE A 60 -13.55 -3.68 -3.79
C ILE A 60 -14.66 -3.34 -4.80
N THR A 61 -15.87 -3.10 -4.30
CA THR A 61 -16.99 -2.64 -5.12
C THR A 61 -17.33 -1.18 -4.86
N GLU A 62 -18.39 -0.68 -5.48
CA GLU A 62 -18.99 0.62 -5.17
C GLU A 62 -19.31 0.78 -3.67
N LYS A 63 -19.38 2.04 -3.22
CA LYS A 63 -19.66 2.44 -1.83
C LYS A 63 -18.73 1.86 -0.76
N THR A 64 -17.61 1.27 -1.16
CA THR A 64 -16.63 0.66 -0.28
C THR A 64 -15.64 1.73 0.23
N THR A 65 -15.45 1.76 1.54
CA THR A 65 -14.32 2.48 2.14
C THR A 65 -13.18 1.51 2.32
N ILE A 66 -12.03 1.86 1.76
CA ILE A 66 -10.77 1.14 1.94
C ILE A 66 -9.97 1.90 2.98
N SER A 67 -9.55 1.20 4.03
CA SER A 67 -8.64 1.74 5.04
C SER A 67 -7.42 0.83 5.13
N ILE A 68 -6.24 1.42 4.97
CA ILE A 68 -4.95 0.76 5.12
C ILE A 68 -4.23 1.34 6.33
N SER A 69 -3.80 0.48 7.25
CA SER A 69 -2.97 0.85 8.40
C SER A 69 -1.81 -0.12 8.60
N LEU A 70 -0.78 0.37 9.26
CA LEU A 70 0.36 -0.42 9.70
C LEU A 70 0.20 -0.70 11.20
N LYS A 71 0.36 -1.95 11.61
CA LYS A 71 0.34 -2.37 13.02
C LYS A 71 1.61 -3.14 13.37
N PRO A 72 2.34 -2.76 14.42
CA PRO A 72 3.33 -3.65 14.99
C PRO A 72 2.61 -4.85 15.63
N ALA A 73 3.19 -6.05 15.56
CA ALA A 73 2.78 -7.14 16.45
C ALA A 73 3.02 -6.76 17.92
N ASP A 74 2.29 -7.37 18.84
CA ASP A 74 2.29 -7.03 20.27
C ASP A 74 3.67 -7.21 20.96
N ASP A 75 4.57 -7.96 20.32
CA ASP A 75 5.96 -8.15 20.68
C ASP A 75 6.85 -7.13 19.94
N GLY A 76 7.56 -6.29 20.70
CA GLY A 76 8.28 -5.09 20.25
C GLY A 76 9.42 -5.31 19.23
N PRO A 77 9.96 -4.21 18.64
CA PRO A 77 10.89 -4.24 17.50
C PRO A 77 12.10 -5.16 17.68
N SER A 78 12.41 -5.92 16.62
CA SER A 78 13.68 -6.62 16.42
C SER A 78 14.82 -5.60 16.40
N PHE A 79 15.97 -5.97 16.96
CA PHE A 79 17.04 -5.03 17.31
C PHE A 79 17.61 -4.22 16.13
N GLY A 80 17.42 -4.63 14.86
CA GLY A 80 17.84 -3.86 13.68
C GLY A 80 16.75 -3.08 12.95
N LEU A 81 15.47 -3.49 13.00
CA LEU A 81 14.36 -2.85 12.28
C LEU A 81 13.34 -2.23 13.25
N SER A 82 13.15 -0.91 13.17
CA SER A 82 12.31 -0.18 14.12
C SER A 82 11.57 1.01 13.50
N ASN A 83 10.66 1.59 14.29
CA ASN A 83 9.84 2.76 13.93
C ASN A 83 9.12 2.64 12.56
N PRO A 84 8.23 1.65 12.41
CA PRO A 84 7.54 1.44 11.15
C PRO A 84 6.50 2.55 10.91
N GLU A 85 6.61 3.20 9.75
CA GLU A 85 5.74 4.31 9.36
C GLU A 85 5.11 4.05 8.00
N LEU A 86 3.78 4.08 7.94
CA LEU A 86 3.05 4.09 6.67
C LEU A 86 3.35 5.40 5.93
N VAL A 87 3.81 5.32 4.68
CA VAL A 87 4.20 6.50 3.88
C VAL A 87 3.09 6.90 2.94
N CYS A 88 2.59 5.97 2.12
CA CYS A 88 1.45 6.20 1.25
C CYS A 88 0.87 4.89 0.70
N CYS A 89 -0.37 4.95 0.24
CA CYS A 89 -0.92 3.96 -0.69
C CYS A 89 -0.98 4.56 -2.09
N LYS A 90 -0.44 3.86 -3.08
CA LYS A 90 -0.51 4.23 -4.49
C LYS A 90 -1.66 3.46 -5.14
N ALA A 91 -2.40 4.12 -6.01
CA ALA A 91 -3.36 3.49 -6.89
C ALA A 91 -3.04 3.85 -8.34
N LYS A 92 -3.04 2.86 -9.24
CA LYS A 92 -2.83 3.06 -10.66
C LYS A 92 -3.93 2.37 -11.45
N ASN A 93 -4.57 3.08 -12.36
CA ASN A 93 -5.53 2.46 -13.26
C ASN A 93 -4.77 1.71 -14.36
N VAL A 94 -4.98 0.39 -14.41
CA VAL A 94 -4.32 -0.55 -15.31
C VAL A 94 -5.29 -1.09 -16.37
N GLY A 95 -6.50 -0.53 -16.46
CA GLY A 95 -7.46 -0.89 -17.49
C GLY A 95 -6.97 -0.50 -18.88
N LYS A 96 -7.09 -1.40 -19.86
CA LYS A 96 -6.70 -1.14 -21.25
C LYS A 96 -7.38 0.10 -21.82
N ASP A 97 -8.69 0.27 -21.56
CA ASP A 97 -9.47 1.42 -22.01
C ASP A 97 -9.00 2.75 -21.41
N PHE A 98 -8.31 2.71 -20.26
CA PHE A 98 -7.73 3.88 -19.61
C PHE A 98 -6.35 4.18 -20.16
N ILE A 99 -5.49 3.16 -20.30
CA ILE A 99 -4.13 3.31 -20.82
C ILE A 99 -4.13 3.86 -22.25
N ASN A 100 -5.13 3.49 -23.06
CA ASN A 100 -5.26 3.90 -24.46
C ASN A 100 -5.92 5.28 -24.64
N GLN A 101 -6.25 6.02 -23.57
CA GLN A 101 -6.78 7.38 -23.67
C GLN A 101 -5.64 8.40 -23.73
N ASP A 102 -5.44 9.04 -24.88
CA ASP A 102 -4.48 10.15 -25.13
C ASP A 102 -4.83 11.47 -24.38
N GLY A 103 -5.74 11.43 -23.42
CA GLY A 103 -6.29 12.60 -22.72
C GLY A 103 -5.63 12.88 -21.37
N LYS A 104 -5.75 14.13 -20.89
CA LYS A 104 -5.27 14.57 -19.56
C LYS A 104 -5.76 13.60 -18.47
N LEU A 105 -4.80 12.91 -17.84
CA LEU A 105 -5.01 12.02 -16.70
C LEU A 105 -5.38 12.77 -15.41
N GLU A 106 -5.27 14.10 -15.42
CA GLU A 106 -5.77 14.95 -14.34
C GLU A 106 -7.28 14.78 -14.20
N ASP A 107 -7.74 14.41 -13.00
CA ASP A 107 -9.14 14.26 -12.58
C ASP A 107 -9.88 12.95 -12.87
N HIS A 108 -9.28 11.96 -13.53
CA HIS A 108 -9.95 10.67 -13.73
C HIS A 108 -10.29 9.98 -12.39
N TRP A 109 -9.43 10.12 -11.38
CA TRP A 109 -9.66 9.56 -10.04
C TRP A 109 -10.91 10.12 -9.36
N LYS A 110 -11.33 11.35 -9.67
CA LYS A 110 -12.59 11.92 -9.14
C LYS A 110 -13.82 11.20 -9.68
N LYS A 111 -13.71 10.45 -10.78
CA LYS A 111 -14.81 9.61 -11.30
C LYS A 111 -14.94 8.29 -10.56
N ILE A 112 -13.89 7.87 -9.86
CA ILE A 112 -13.78 6.55 -9.21
C ILE A 112 -13.89 6.69 -7.68
N PHE A 113 -13.24 7.70 -7.13
CA PHE A 113 -13.08 7.84 -5.70
C PHE A 113 -13.59 9.18 -5.16
N ASN A 114 -14.08 9.12 -3.92
CA ASN A 114 -14.32 10.25 -3.06
C ASN A 114 -13.16 10.36 -2.07
N TYR A 115 -12.35 11.41 -2.19
CA TYR A 115 -11.19 11.64 -1.33
C TYR A 115 -11.01 13.12 -0.97
N LYS A 116 -10.28 13.38 0.11
CA LYS A 116 -9.92 14.73 0.55
C LYS A 116 -8.59 15.12 -0.11
N LYS A 117 -8.60 16.16 -0.96
CA LYS A 117 -7.41 16.63 -1.71
C LYS A 117 -6.15 16.80 -0.86
N LYS A 118 -6.26 17.22 0.40
CA LYS A 118 -5.11 17.40 1.30
C LYS A 118 -4.32 16.12 1.63
N TRP A 119 -4.91 14.95 1.41
CA TRP A 119 -4.27 13.65 1.64
C TRP A 119 -3.99 12.91 0.34
N VAL A 120 -4.18 13.56 -0.80
CA VAL A 120 -4.12 12.89 -2.09
C VAL A 120 -3.38 13.75 -3.11
N GLN A 121 -2.38 13.16 -3.75
CA GLN A 121 -1.64 13.78 -4.83
C GLN A 121 -1.81 12.94 -6.10
N ASN A 122 -2.13 13.59 -7.21
CA ASN A 122 -2.17 12.96 -8.53
C ASN A 122 -0.88 13.31 -9.26
N THR A 123 -0.23 12.33 -9.87
CA THR A 123 0.98 12.54 -10.67
C THR A 123 0.67 12.53 -12.16
N PRO A 124 1.52 13.13 -13.01
CA PRO A 124 1.28 13.21 -14.47
C PRO A 124 1.14 11.85 -15.16
N ASP A 125 1.72 10.79 -14.60
CA ASP A 125 1.61 9.41 -15.08
C ASP A 125 0.27 8.73 -14.71
N GLY A 126 -0.64 9.48 -14.07
CA GLY A 126 -1.95 8.99 -13.63
C GLY A 126 -1.93 8.21 -12.32
N THR A 127 -0.81 8.14 -11.61
CA THR A 127 -0.75 7.48 -10.29
C THR A 127 -1.40 8.36 -9.21
N LEU A 128 -2.27 7.77 -8.39
CA LEU A 128 -2.83 8.42 -7.20
C LEU A 128 -2.02 8.04 -5.97
N TYR A 129 -1.43 9.02 -5.30
CA TYR A 129 -0.79 8.85 -4.00
C TYR A 129 -1.76 9.26 -2.91
N ILE A 130 -2.04 8.35 -1.99
CA ILE A 130 -2.92 8.53 -0.84
C ILE A 130 -2.03 8.55 0.40
N SER A 131 -1.86 9.71 1.02
CA SER A 131 -1.08 9.87 2.24
C SER A 131 -1.88 9.45 3.48
N PRO A 132 -1.21 8.99 4.55
CA PRO A 132 -1.84 8.72 5.82
C PRO A 132 -2.53 9.97 6.37
N ASN A 133 -3.72 9.81 6.91
CA ASN A 133 -4.41 10.84 7.66
C ASN A 133 -3.82 10.99 9.09
N LYS A 134 -4.39 11.88 9.89
CA LYS A 134 -4.00 12.11 11.31
C LYS A 134 -4.09 10.87 12.21
N LYS A 135 -4.75 9.80 11.79
CA LYS A 135 -4.82 8.51 12.50
C LYS A 135 -3.84 7.47 11.92
N HIS A 136 -2.85 7.91 11.14
CA HIS A 136 -1.86 7.06 10.45
C HIS A 136 -2.48 6.00 9.53
N LYS A 137 -3.60 6.35 8.86
CA LYS A 137 -4.28 5.46 7.89
C LYS A 137 -4.39 6.08 6.52
N CYS A 138 -4.09 5.31 5.48
CA CYS A 138 -4.47 5.69 4.11
C CYS A 138 -5.93 5.30 3.89
N VAL A 139 -6.79 6.25 3.55
CA VAL A 139 -8.24 6.02 3.42
C VAL A 139 -8.75 6.58 2.11
N ILE A 140 -9.41 5.73 1.34
CA ILE A 140 -10.09 6.13 0.10
C ILE A 140 -11.45 5.45 0.00
N LYS A 141 -12.44 6.16 -0.56
CA LYS A 141 -13.81 5.66 -0.69
C LYS A 141 -14.19 5.59 -2.16
N THR A 142 -14.77 4.48 -2.60
CA THR A 142 -15.33 4.38 -3.96
C THR A 142 -16.64 5.18 -4.08
N LYS A 143 -16.94 5.65 -5.29
CA LYS A 143 -18.21 6.32 -5.60
C LYS A 143 -19.40 5.35 -5.58
N GLU A 144 -20.60 5.94 -5.61
CA GLU A 144 -21.87 5.19 -5.56
C GLU A 144 -22.22 4.47 -6.86
N ALA A 145 -21.81 5.03 -7.99
CA ALA A 145 -21.95 4.42 -9.31
C ALA A 145 -20.57 4.39 -9.96
N LEU A 146 -20.09 3.19 -10.29
CA LEU A 146 -18.79 2.99 -10.92
C LEU A 146 -18.95 2.27 -12.25
N LYS A 147 -18.32 2.79 -13.31
CA LYS A 147 -17.97 1.97 -14.46
C LYS A 147 -16.90 0.96 -14.03
N ARG A 148 -16.81 -0.18 -14.71
CA ARG A 148 -15.76 -1.18 -14.49
C ARG A 148 -14.39 -0.55 -14.72
N ASN A 149 -13.55 -0.54 -13.68
CA ASN A 149 -12.18 0.00 -13.72
C ASN A 149 -11.23 -1.00 -13.07
N TYR A 150 -10.07 -1.24 -13.68
CA TYR A 150 -9.04 -2.12 -13.12
C TYR A 150 -7.96 -1.27 -12.47
N ILE A 151 -7.78 -1.41 -11.16
CA ILE A 151 -6.87 -0.55 -10.39
C ILE A 151 -5.93 -1.44 -9.59
N SER A 152 -4.63 -1.25 -9.80
CA SER A 152 -3.57 -1.83 -9.01
C SER A 152 -3.28 -0.93 -7.81
N TYR A 153 -3.10 -1.54 -6.64
CA TYR A 153 -2.69 -0.86 -5.41
C TYR A 153 -1.29 -1.28 -5.00
N SER A 154 -0.59 -0.34 -4.39
CA SER A 154 0.78 -0.50 -3.91
C SER A 154 0.91 0.23 -2.56
N ILE A 155 1.50 -0.42 -1.57
CA ILE A 155 1.57 0.09 -0.20
C ILE A 155 3.03 0.35 0.14
N MET A 156 3.34 1.63 0.33
CA MET A 156 4.67 2.07 0.72
C MET A 156 4.70 2.40 2.20
N PHE A 157 5.68 1.85 2.88
CA PHE A 157 5.99 2.17 4.27
C PHE A 157 7.52 2.32 4.43
N SER A 158 7.95 2.74 5.60
CA SER A 158 9.36 2.94 5.90
C SER A 158 9.70 2.42 7.28
N MET A 159 10.95 2.01 7.45
CA MET A 159 11.49 1.59 8.75
C MET A 159 12.90 2.15 8.89
N LEU A 160 13.33 2.33 10.14
CA LEU A 160 14.73 2.58 10.46
C LEU A 160 15.45 1.23 10.54
N PHE A 161 16.55 1.13 9.82
CA PHE A 161 17.47 0.01 9.91
C PHE A 161 18.79 0.48 10.52
N GLU A 162 19.24 -0.22 11.56
CA GLU A 162 20.55 -0.03 12.17
C GLU A 162 21.50 -1.10 11.63
N ASN A 163 22.58 -0.68 10.98
CA ASN A 163 23.58 -1.62 10.46
C ASN A 163 24.50 -2.13 11.58
N SER A 164 25.37 -3.08 11.25
CA SER A 164 26.37 -3.65 12.18
C SER A 164 27.36 -2.65 12.78
N LYS A 165 27.44 -1.43 12.24
CA LYS A 165 28.25 -0.32 12.77
C LYS A 165 27.46 0.64 13.66
N GLY A 166 26.18 0.38 13.90
CA GLY A 166 25.29 1.25 14.68
C GLY A 166 24.74 2.46 13.90
N GLU A 167 24.96 2.52 12.58
CA GLU A 167 24.45 3.61 11.76
C GLU A 167 22.98 3.36 11.40
N LYS A 168 22.12 4.32 11.75
CA LYS A 168 20.69 4.26 11.45
C LYS A 168 20.39 4.91 10.12
N ARG A 169 19.70 4.19 9.24
CA ARG A 169 19.20 4.71 7.97
C ARG A 169 17.74 4.36 7.79
N LYS A 170 16.95 5.33 7.29
CA LYS A 170 15.56 5.10 6.90
C LYS A 170 15.52 4.43 5.53
N TYR A 171 14.89 3.26 5.47
CA TYR A 171 14.62 2.53 4.24
C TYR A 171 13.12 2.58 3.92
N TYR A 172 12.82 2.63 2.63
CA TYR A 172 11.47 2.60 2.09
C TYR A 172 11.22 1.24 1.48
N PHE A 173 10.08 0.67 1.82
CA PHE A 173 9.65 -0.64 1.38
C PHE A 173 8.33 -0.51 0.63
N ASN A 174 8.14 -1.38 -0.34
CA ASN A 174 6.92 -1.46 -1.11
C ASN A 174 6.39 -2.88 -1.06
N LEU A 175 5.10 -2.99 -0.77
CA LEU A 175 4.33 -4.19 -0.98
C LEU A 175 3.38 -3.91 -2.14
N ASP A 176 3.38 -4.74 -3.17
CA ASP A 176 2.49 -4.59 -4.32
C ASP A 176 1.37 -5.64 -4.25
N PRO A 177 0.40 -5.45 -3.34
CA PRO A 177 -0.73 -6.34 -3.26
C PRO A 177 -1.48 -6.37 -4.60
N LEU A 178 -1.59 -7.53 -5.25
CA LEU A 178 -2.40 -7.67 -6.47
C LEU A 178 -3.89 -7.51 -6.12
N VAL A 179 -4.39 -6.29 -6.20
CA VAL A 179 -5.79 -5.96 -5.95
C VAL A 179 -6.53 -5.78 -7.28
N LYS A 180 -7.70 -6.40 -7.41
CA LYS A 180 -8.66 -6.14 -8.49
C LYS A 180 -9.84 -5.34 -7.94
N ILE A 181 -10.11 -4.19 -8.54
CA ILE A 181 -11.40 -3.49 -8.38
C ILE A 181 -12.29 -3.94 -9.55
N SER A 182 -13.54 -4.33 -9.27
CA SER A 182 -14.57 -4.51 -10.29
C SER A 182 -15.90 -3.95 -9.79
N SER A 183 -16.65 -3.32 -10.69
CA SER A 183 -18.10 -3.20 -10.51
C SER A 183 -18.69 -4.56 -10.90
N ARG A 184 -19.56 -5.14 -10.06
CA ARG A 184 -20.38 -6.28 -10.51
C ARG A 184 -21.18 -5.83 -11.73
N GLY A 185 -21.12 -6.63 -12.80
CA GLY A 185 -22.07 -6.55 -13.90
C GLY A 185 -23.37 -7.21 -13.50
#